data_AF-A0A3D0TKC8-F1
#
_entry.id   AF-A0A3D0TKC8-F1
#
_cell.length_a   1.000
_cell.length_b   1.000
_cell.length_c   1.000
_cell.angle_alpha   90.00
_cell.angle_beta   90.00
_cell.angle_gamma   90.00
#
_symmetry.space_group_name_H-M   'P 1'
#
loop_
_entity.id
_entity.type
_entity.pdbx_description
1 polymer ?
#
loop_
_entity_poly.entity_id
_entity_poly.type
_entity_poly.pdbx_seq_one_letter_code
_entity_poly.pdbx_strand_id
1 'polypeptide(L)' 'AIVFQTEAATGILQALLQLQLQVGKDIALIGYDDLEIAKTNIPPLTTMRPPARNAGEQFVGILMQIIGGRAAEDLQEV' A
#
# COMPACT_ATOMS: atom_id res chain seq x y z
N ALA A 1 -11.40 -5.38 7.60
CA ALA A 1 -10.14 -4.61 7.70
C ALA A 1 -10.04 -3.70 6.49
N ILE A 2 -9.51 -2.48 6.65
CA ILE A 2 -9.27 -1.51 5.58
C ILE A 2 -7.75 -1.45 5.34
N VAL A 3 -7.33 -1.59 4.09
CA VAL A 3 -5.94 -1.41 3.66
C VAL A 3 -5.92 -0.35 2.58
N PHE A 4 -5.15 0.72 2.79
CA PHE A 4 -5.14 1.86 1.86
C PHE A 4 -3.84 2.63 1.95
N GLN A 5 -3.52 3.45 0.93
CA GLN A 5 -2.33 4.31 0.95
C GLN A 5 -2.25 5.11 2.26
N THR A 6 -1.08 5.13 2.91
CA THR A 6 -0.94 5.61 4.30
C THR A 6 -1.45 7.05 4.53
N GLU A 7 -1.29 7.94 3.56
CA GLU A 7 -1.82 9.31 3.64
C GLU A 7 -3.35 9.33 3.73
N ALA A 8 -4.03 8.57 2.86
CA ALA A 8 -5.48 8.48 2.89
C ALA A 8 -6.00 7.61 4.04
N ALA A 9 -5.24 6.60 4.48
CA ALA A 9 -5.52 5.86 5.72
C ALA A 9 -5.52 6.78 6.94
N THR A 10 -4.71 7.85 6.94
CA THR A 10 -4.74 8.88 7.99
C THR A 10 -6.08 9.62 8.00
N GLY A 11 -6.62 9.98 6.82
CA GLY A 11 -7.96 10.56 6.71
C GLY A 11 -9.07 9.61 7.18
N ILE A 12 -8.95 8.32 6.83
CA ILE A 12 -9.89 7.27 7.28
C ILE A 12 -9.84 7.13 8.80
N LEU A 13 -8.65 7.14 9.41
CA LEU A 13 -8.48 7.12 10.87
C LEU A 13 -9.27 8.26 11.53
N GLN A 14 -9.15 9.49 11.00
CA GLN A 14 -9.88 10.64 11.53
C GLN A 14 -11.40 10.44 11.45
N ALA A 15 -11.92 9.93 10.34
CA ALA A 15 -13.33 9.64 10.18
C ALA A 15 -13.83 8.56 11.16
N LEU A 16 -13.05 7.49 11.36
CA LEU A 16 -13.39 6.44 12.32
C LEU A 16 -13.47 6.97 13.76
N LEU A 17 -12.53 7.85 14.14
CA LEU A 17 -12.53 8.50 15.46
C LEU A 17 -13.75 9.43 15.64
N GLN A 18 -14.14 10.18 14.60
CA GLN A 18 -15.34 11.03 14.63
C GLN A 18 -16.63 10.21 14.80
N LEU A 19 -16.67 9.00 14.26
CA LEU A 19 -17.76 8.04 14.43
C LEU A 19 -17.69 7.29 15.78
N GLN A 20 -16.74 7.64 16.65
CA GLN A 20 -16.52 7.00 17.95
C GLN A 20 -16.18 5.50 17.85
N LEU A 21 -15.60 5.07 16.73
CA LEU A 21 -15.14 3.69 16.52
C LEU A 21 -13.69 3.52 16.98
N GLN A 22 -13.40 2.40 17.63
CA GLN A 22 -12.07 2.03 18.11
C GLN A 22 -11.28 1.30 17.02
N VAL A 23 -10.28 1.98 16.45
CA VAL A 23 -9.36 1.38 15.49
C VAL A 23 -8.53 0.27 16.17
N GLY A 24 -8.41 -0.87 15.49
CA GLY A 24 -7.77 -2.08 16.01
C GLY A 24 -8.71 -3.00 16.83
N LYS A 25 -9.90 -2.51 17.21
CA LYS A 25 -10.92 -3.32 17.90
C LYS A 25 -12.19 -3.48 17.05
N ASP A 26 -12.81 -2.37 16.69
CA ASP A 26 -14.03 -2.35 15.88
C ASP A 26 -13.68 -2.49 14.40
N ILE A 27 -12.63 -1.78 13.95
CA ILE A 27 -12.14 -1.83 12.58
C ILE A 27 -10.62 -1.86 12.58
N ALA A 28 -10.04 -2.91 11.98
CA ALA A 28 -8.62 -2.93 11.65
C ALA A 28 -8.35 -2.00 10.45
N LEU A 29 -7.39 -1.08 10.61
CA LEU A 29 -6.94 -0.13 9.59
C LEU A 29 -5.43 -0.26 9.43
N ILE A 30 -4.98 -0.45 8.18
CA ILE A 30 -3.57 -0.66 7.83
C ILE A 30 -3.19 0.32 6.72
N GLY A 31 -2.12 1.08 6.90
CA GLY A 31 -1.50 1.88 5.86
C GLY A 31 -0.69 1.02 4.88
N TYR A 32 -0.74 1.34 3.60
CA TYR A 32 0.06 0.70 2.55
C TYR A 32 1.12 1.71 2.12
N ASP A 33 2.41 1.35 2.21
CA ASP A 33 3.63 2.09 1.77
C ASP A 33 4.64 2.45 2.89
N ASP A 34 4.26 2.29 4.17
CA ASP A 34 5.14 2.48 5.33
C ASP A 34 5.78 3.88 5.45
N LEU A 35 4.97 4.92 5.21
CA LEU A 35 5.40 6.31 5.36
C LEU A 35 5.53 6.76 6.84
N GLU A 36 6.48 7.67 7.10
CA GLU A 36 6.76 8.19 8.45
C GLU A 36 5.55 8.84 9.14
N ILE A 37 4.61 9.40 8.37
CA ILE A 37 3.37 9.98 8.89
C ILE A 37 2.53 8.97 9.71
N ALA A 38 2.63 7.67 9.40
CA ALA A 38 1.97 6.62 10.15
C ALA A 38 2.34 6.63 11.64
N LYS A 39 3.61 6.96 11.96
CA LYS A 39 4.13 7.00 13.33
C LYS A 39 3.64 8.22 14.11
N THR A 40 3.28 9.29 13.41
CA THR A 40 2.80 10.54 14.02
C THR A 40 1.29 10.57 14.26
N ASN A 41 0.55 9.60 13.72
CA ASN A 41 -0.88 9.48 13.96
C ASN A 41 -1.18 9.05 15.40
N ILE A 42 -2.37 9.41 15.87
CA ILE A 42 -2.86 9.03 17.20
C ILE A 42 -4.23 8.35 17.03
N PRO A 43 -4.33 7.02 17.25
CA PRO A 43 -3.22 6.07 17.48
C PRO A 43 -2.29 5.92 16.25
N PRO A 44 -1.02 5.47 16.44
CA PRO A 44 -0.12 5.17 15.32
C PRO A 44 -0.72 4.12 14.39
N LEU A 45 -0.53 4.31 13.08
CA LEU A 45 -1.02 3.36 12.08
C LEU A 45 -0.04 2.19 11.92
N THR A 46 -0.60 0.97 11.94
CA THR A 46 0.13 -0.20 11.43
C THR A 46 0.25 -0.07 9.92
N THR A 47 1.42 -0.38 9.37
CA THR A 47 1.70 -0.24 7.93
C THR A 47 2.24 -1.53 7.32
N MET A 48 2.02 -1.70 6.02
CA MET A 48 2.69 -2.69 5.20
C MET A 48 3.71 -1.98 4.30
N ARG A 49 4.92 -2.55 4.23
CA ARG A 49 5.98 -2.12 3.32
C ARG A 49 6.00 -3.03 2.09
N PRO A 50 5.55 -2.57 0.90
CA PRO A 50 5.63 -3.37 -0.31
C PRO A 50 7.09 -3.60 -0.73
N PRO A 51 7.43 -4.73 -1.38
CA PRO A 51 8.79 -5.05 -1.81
C PRO A 51 9.16 -4.29 -3.10
N ALA A 52 9.18 -2.95 -3.02
CA ALA A 52 9.34 -2.06 -4.17
C ALA A 52 10.60 -2.36 -5.02
N ARG A 53 11.69 -2.78 -4.37
CA ARG A 53 12.93 -3.17 -5.05
C ARG A 53 12.73 -4.39 -5.96
N ASN A 54 12.11 -5.45 -5.44
CA ASN A 54 11.87 -6.68 -6.21
C ASN A 54 10.87 -6.41 -7.34
N ALA A 55 9.82 -5.63 -7.07
CA ALA A 55 8.86 -5.22 -8.10
C ALA A 55 9.54 -4.40 -9.22
N GLY A 56 10.42 -3.47 -8.85
CA GLY A 56 11.21 -2.70 -9.82
C GLY A 56 12.13 -3.57 -10.68
N GLU A 57 12.82 -4.54 -10.08
CA GLU A 57 13.66 -5.50 -10.81
C GLU A 57 12.84 -6.32 -11.80
N GLN A 58 11.66 -6.79 -11.40
CA GLN A 58 10.73 -7.51 -12.28
C GLN A 58 10.22 -6.62 -13.43
N PHE A 59 9.80 -5.39 -13.14
CA PHE A 59 9.33 -4.46 -14.17
C PHE A 59 10.40 -4.12 -15.20
N VAL A 60 11.65 -3.91 -14.77
CA VAL A 60 12.77 -3.71 -15.71
C VAL A 60 13.01 -4.96 -16.54
N GLY A 61 12.94 -6.16 -15.94
CA GLY A 61 13.04 -7.42 -16.66
C GLY A 61 11.98 -7.58 -17.75
N ILE A 62 10.73 -7.23 -17.44
CA ILE A 62 9.61 -7.20 -18.40
C ILE A 62 9.88 -6.18 -19.51
N LEU A 63 10.28 -4.96 -19.15
CA LEU A 63 10.58 -3.90 -20.11
C LEU A 63 11.68 -4.29 -21.10
N MET A 64 12.74 -4.95 -20.62
CA MET A 64 13.82 -5.44 -21.48
C MET A 64 13.34 -6.51 -22.47
N GLN A 65 12.39 -7.37 -22.10
CA GLN A 65 11.80 -8.35 -23.02
C GLN A 65 10.92 -7.68 -24.08
N ILE A 66 10.17 -6.63 -23.72
CA ILE A 66 9.38 -5.83 -24.67
C ILE A 66 10.30 -5.13 -25.68
N ILE A 67 11.38 -4.50 -25.20
CA ILE A 67 12.40 -3.89 -26.08
C ILE A 67 13.01 -4.94 -27.03
N GLY A 68 13.15 -6.18 -26.56
CA GLY A 68 13.59 -7.33 -27.37
C GLY A 68 12.56 -7.86 -28.37
N GLY A 69 11.37 -7.26 -28.47
CA GLY A 69 10.34 -7.61 -29.46
C GLY A 69 9.27 -8.59 -28.96
N ARG A 70 9.25 -8.94 -27.67
CA ARG A 70 8.15 -9.73 -27.08
C ARG A 70 6.90 -8.85 -26.92
N ALA A 71 5.72 -9.41 -27.18
CA ALA A 71 4.46 -8.71 -26.96
C ALA A 71 4.20 -8.52 -25.46
N ALA A 72 3.62 -7.38 -25.07
CA ALA A 72 3.38 -7.05 -23.67
C ALA A 72 2.30 -7.94 -23.02
N GLU A 73 1.35 -8.39 -23.84
CA GLU A 73 0.25 -9.27 -23.47
C GLU A 73 0.76 -10.66 -23.02
N ASP A 74 1.90 -11.10 -23.55
CA ASP A 74 2.53 -12.38 -23.19
C ASP A 74 3.31 -12.32 -21.86
N LEU A 75 3.42 -11.13 -21.26
CA LEU A 75 4.26 -10.80 -20.12
C LEU A 75 3.47 -10.43 -18.85
N GLN A 76 2.15 -10.36 -18.92
CA GLN A 76 1.32 -10.17 -17.73
C GLN A 76 1.23 -11.48 -16.94
N GLU A 77 1.63 -11.44 -15.67
CA GLU A 77 1.23 -12.47 -14.71
C GLU A 77 -0.27 -12.30 -14.42
N VAL A 78 -1.03 -13.40 -14.54
CA VAL A 78 -2.48 -13.48 -14.22
C VAL A 78 -2.69 -13.63 -12.73
#